data_AF-A0A0L1KPH9-F1
#
_entry.id   AF-A0A0L1KPH9-F1
#
_cell.length_a   1.000
_cell.length_b   1.000
_cell.length_c   1.000
_cell.angle_alpha   90.00
_cell.angle_beta   90.00
_cell.angle_gamma   90.00
#
_symmetry.space_group_name_H-M   'P 1'
#
loop_
_entity.id
_entity.type
_entity.pdbx_description
1 polymer ?
#
loop_
_entity_poly.entity_id
_entity_poly.type
_entity_poly.pdbx_seq_one_letter_code
_entity_poly.pdbx_strand_id
1 'polypeptide(L)'
;MCLLECNHLSGGLDLRFLPNTIQNLSLFQNEFRQDVVVLPLDRFNIATLALDNGRFGSFVDTDGKEVRMKTSPDGNIVSLYTK
;
A
#
# COMPACT_ATOMS: atom_id res chain seq x y z
N MET A 1 -3.36 3.54 -13.69
CA MET A 1 -4.05 3.84 -12.41
C MET A 1 -4.92 2.65 -12.06
N CYS A 2 -4.93 2.23 -10.80
CA CYS A 2 -5.77 1.14 -10.28
C CYS A 2 -6.49 1.68 -9.03
N LEU A 3 -7.80 1.84 -9.13
CA LEU A 3 -8.67 2.37 -8.09
C LEU A 3 -9.61 1.25 -7.66
N LEU A 4 -9.37 0.69 -6.47
CA LEU A 4 -10.21 -0.34 -5.87
C LEU A 4 -10.69 0.09 -4.48
N GLU A 5 -10.58 1.37 -4.14
CA GLU A 5 -11.12 1.94 -2.91
C GLU A 5 -12.63 1.78 -2.80
N CYS A 6 -13.16 1.83 -1.58
CA CYS A 6 -14.61 1.76 -1.30
C CYS A 6 -15.28 0.45 -1.77
N ASN A 7 -14.65 -0.69 -1.52
CA ASN A 7 -15.22 -2.00 -1.80
C ASN A 7 -15.22 -2.88 -0.53
N HIS A 8 -15.67 -4.13 -0.69
CA HIS A 8 -15.63 -5.15 0.36
C HIS A 8 -14.51 -6.18 0.10
N LEU A 9 -13.41 -5.77 -0.54
CA LEU A 9 -12.29 -6.68 -0.81
C LEU A 9 -11.58 -7.00 0.50
N SER A 10 -11.29 -8.27 0.72
CA SER A 10 -10.67 -8.79 1.94
C SER A 10 -9.53 -9.75 1.63
N GLY A 11 -8.82 -10.19 2.66
CA GLY A 11 -7.64 -11.05 2.55
C GLY A 11 -6.32 -10.28 2.64
N GLY A 12 -5.23 -10.95 2.25
CA GLY A 12 -3.88 -10.37 2.25
C GLY A 12 -3.56 -9.63 0.96
N LEU A 13 -2.64 -8.66 1.02
CA LEU A 13 -2.16 -7.94 -0.16
C LEU A 13 -0.76 -8.39 -0.53
N ASP A 14 -0.62 -9.00 -1.71
CA ASP A 14 0.70 -9.26 -2.30
C ASP A 14 1.02 -8.21 -3.38
N LEU A 15 1.83 -7.22 -3.02
CA LEU A 15 2.23 -6.14 -3.91
C LEU A 15 3.51 -6.47 -4.70
N ARG A 16 4.10 -7.66 -4.52
CA ARG A 16 5.42 -8.02 -5.07
C ARG A 16 5.45 -8.18 -6.59
N PHE A 17 4.29 -8.37 -7.20
CA PHE A 17 4.13 -8.74 -8.62
C PHE A 17 3.19 -7.79 -9.39
N LEU A 18 3.03 -6.55 -8.91
CA LEU A 18 2.22 -5.57 -9.60
C LEU A 18 2.81 -5.22 -10.98
N PRO A 19 1.98 -5.06 -12.03
CA PRO A 19 2.43 -4.59 -13.33
C PRO A 19 3.16 -3.24 -13.22
N ASN A 20 4.28 -3.10 -13.94
CA ASN A 20 5.08 -1.87 -13.95
C ASN A 20 4.36 -0.66 -14.57
N THR A 21 3.16 -0.85 -15.15
CA THR A 21 2.33 0.23 -15.71
C THR A 21 1.47 0.93 -14.65
N ILE A 22 1.36 0.38 -13.43
CA ILE A 22 0.58 0.98 -12.34
C ILE A 22 1.42 2.06 -11.64
N GLN A 23 0.97 3.31 -11.77
CA GLN A 23 1.56 4.46 -11.08
C GLN A 23 0.77 4.91 -9.84
N ASN A 24 -0.52 4.63 -9.79
CA ASN A 24 -1.38 5.01 -8.67
C ASN A 24 -2.20 3.79 -8.27
N LEU A 25 -2.13 3.43 -6.99
CA LEU A 25 -2.83 2.31 -6.40
C LEU A 25 -3.55 2.78 -5.13
N SER A 26 -4.88 2.84 -5.21
CA SER A 26 -5.76 3.19 -4.10
C SER A 26 -6.51 1.95 -3.65
N LEU A 27 -6.31 1.55 -2.39
CA LEU A 27 -6.88 0.33 -1.79
C LEU A 27 -7.59 0.59 -0.46
N PHE A 28 -7.65 1.84 0.00
CA PHE A 28 -8.32 2.25 1.24
C PHE A 28 -9.84 2.02 1.19
N GLN A 29 -10.52 2.06 2.34
CA GLN A 29 -11.93 1.72 2.47
C GLN A 29 -12.26 0.34 1.88
N ASN A 30 -11.45 -0.66 2.28
CA ASN A 30 -11.72 -2.08 2.05
C ASN A 30 -11.67 -2.85 3.38
N GLU A 31 -11.69 -4.17 3.32
CA GLU A 31 -11.59 -5.07 4.46
C GLU A 31 -10.22 -5.78 4.55
N PHE A 32 -9.22 -5.29 3.80
CA PHE A 32 -7.85 -5.79 3.88
C PHE A 32 -7.28 -5.60 5.29
N ARG A 33 -6.54 -6.62 5.76
CA ARG A 33 -5.81 -6.60 7.04
C ARG A 33 -4.62 -7.53 6.94
N GLN A 34 -3.46 -7.07 7.39
CA GLN A 34 -2.26 -7.91 7.51
C GLN A 34 -1.25 -7.26 8.44
N ASP A 35 -0.44 -8.06 9.12
CA ASP A 35 0.55 -7.52 10.05
C ASP A 35 1.75 -6.92 9.34
N VAL A 36 2.11 -7.42 8.15
CA VAL A 36 3.28 -6.96 7.39
C VAL A 36 2.90 -6.76 5.92
N VAL A 37 3.27 -5.61 5.35
CA VAL A 37 3.15 -5.31 3.92
C VAL A 37 4.54 -5.26 3.29
N VAL A 38 4.77 -6.05 2.25
CA VAL A 38 6.05 -6.06 1.52
C VAL A 38 5.95 -5.20 0.26
N LEU A 39 6.83 -4.23 0.13
CA LEU A 39 6.87 -3.23 -0.94
C LEU A 39 8.14 -3.44 -1.78
N PRO A 40 8.05 -3.95 -3.02
CA PRO A 40 9.22 -4.13 -3.87
C PRO A 40 9.69 -2.80 -4.48
N LEU A 41 10.33 -1.96 -3.66
CA LEU A 41 10.76 -0.61 -4.01
C LEU A 41 11.71 -0.55 -5.22
N ASP A 42 12.47 -1.61 -5.46
CA ASP A 42 13.42 -1.77 -6.56
C ASP A 42 12.77 -1.84 -7.96
N ARG A 43 11.55 -2.38 -8.02
CA ARG A 43 10.75 -2.54 -9.25
C ARG A 43 9.41 -1.80 -9.20
N PHE A 44 9.15 -1.08 -8.11
CA PHE A 44 7.97 -0.25 -7.96
C PHE A 44 8.04 0.94 -8.90
N ASN A 45 7.12 0.96 -9.88
CA ASN A 45 6.85 2.14 -10.69
C ASN A 45 5.64 2.96 -10.18
N ILE A 46 5.04 2.51 -9.06
CA ILE A 46 4.03 3.26 -8.33
C ILE A 46 4.63 4.59 -7.93
N ALA A 47 3.91 5.69 -8.13
CA ALA A 47 4.16 7.03 -7.60
C ALA A 47 3.37 7.27 -6.31
N THR A 48 2.17 6.67 -6.19
CA THR A 48 1.33 6.76 -4.98
C THR A 48 0.66 5.44 -4.65
N LEU A 49 0.87 4.97 -3.43
CA LEU A 49 0.11 3.88 -2.80
C LEU A 49 -0.67 4.47 -1.62
N ALA A 50 -1.96 4.17 -1.50
CA ALA A 50 -2.81 4.59 -0.38
C ALA A 50 -3.58 3.39 0.21
N LEU A 51 -3.52 3.25 1.53
CA LEU A 51 -4.07 2.15 2.32
C LEU A 51 -4.76 2.66 3.58
N ASP A 52 -5.67 1.90 4.15
CA ASP A 52 -6.29 2.24 5.44
C ASP A 52 -5.28 2.21 6.59
N ASN A 53 -5.22 3.28 7.39
CA ASN A 53 -4.41 3.32 8.59
C ASN A 53 -4.96 2.37 9.67
N GLY A 54 -4.09 1.79 10.48
CA GLY A 54 -4.47 0.86 11.57
C GLY A 54 -4.97 -0.53 11.13
N ARG A 55 -5.01 -0.80 9.81
CA ARG A 55 -5.28 -2.13 9.24
C ARG A 55 -4.01 -2.93 8.91
N PHE A 56 -2.88 -2.25 8.88
CA PHE A 56 -1.57 -2.79 8.52
C PHE A 56 -0.58 -2.54 9.67
N GLY A 57 0.15 -3.56 10.09
CA GLY A 57 1.07 -3.46 11.24
C GLY A 57 2.38 -2.75 10.90
N SER A 58 3.13 -3.28 9.93
CA SER A 58 4.39 -2.71 9.46
C SER A 58 4.50 -2.76 7.94
N PHE A 59 5.37 -1.90 7.40
CA PHE A 59 5.68 -1.79 5.99
C PHE A 59 7.17 -2.02 5.81
N VAL A 60 7.54 -2.94 4.95
CA VAL A 60 8.94 -3.29 4.70
C VAL A 60 9.22 -3.42 3.21
N ASP A 61 10.48 -3.23 2.82
CA ASP A 61 10.93 -3.57 1.47
C ASP A 61 11.19 -5.08 1.32
N THR A 62 11.65 -5.51 0.14
CA THR A 62 11.98 -6.92 -0.12
C THR A 62 13.19 -7.44 0.65
N ASP A 63 14.02 -6.55 1.22
CA ASP A 63 15.11 -6.90 2.12
C ASP A 63 14.65 -6.95 3.60
N GLY A 64 13.39 -6.61 3.87
CA GLY A 64 12.83 -6.52 5.22
C GLY A 64 13.14 -5.20 5.94
N LYS A 65 13.68 -4.19 5.25
CA LYS A 65 13.93 -2.87 5.85
C LYS A 65 12.63 -2.09 5.95
N GLU A 66 12.47 -1.36 7.05
CA GLU A 66 11.27 -0.55 7.30
C GLU A 66 11.07 0.52 6.20
N VAL A 67 9.84 0.62 5.71
CA VAL A 67 9.39 1.66 4.79
C VAL A 67 8.46 2.60 5.52
N ARG A 68 8.85 3.86 5.62
CA ARG A 68 8.04 4.87 6.32
C ARG A 68 6.89 5.35 5.43
N MET A 69 5.68 5.17 5.93
CA MET A 69 4.45 5.70 5.33
C MET A 69 4.11 7.07 5.92
N LYS A 70 3.43 7.91 5.15
CA LYS A 70 2.87 9.19 5.62
C LYS A 70 1.39 9.00 5.96
N THR A 71 0.98 9.39 7.16
CA THR A 71 -0.43 9.41 7.54
C THR A 71 -1.12 10.65 6.99
N SER A 72 -2.36 10.50 6.50
CA SER A 72 -3.21 11.61 6.06
C SER A 72 -3.61 12.53 7.24
N PRO A 73 -4.03 13.79 6.98
CA PRO A 73 -4.43 14.73 8.03
C PRO A 73 -5.60 14.25 8.91
N ASP A 74 -6.51 13.46 8.35
CA ASP A 74 -7.65 12.86 9.06
C ASP A 74 -7.28 11.57 9.81
N GLY A 75 -6.05 11.09 9.67
CA GLY A 75 -5.56 9.89 10.33
C GLY A 75 -6.04 8.57 9.72
N ASN A 76 -6.88 8.59 8.68
CA ASN A 76 -7.55 7.40 8.17
C ASN A 76 -6.72 6.62 7.14
N ILE A 77 -5.78 7.27 6.47
CA ILE A 77 -5.02 6.69 5.36
C ILE A 77 -3.52 6.77 5.66
N VAL A 78 -2.79 5.74 5.25
CA VAL A 78 -1.33 5.75 5.15
C VAL A 78 -0.90 5.63 3.69
N SER A 79 0.04 6.48 3.29
CA SER A 79 0.46 6.59 1.89
C SER A 79 1.97 6.53 1.72
N LEU A 80 2.40 5.91 0.63
CA LEU A 80 3.78 5.96 0.15
C LEU A 80 3.85 6.84 -1.10
N TYR A 81 4.85 7.71 -1.13
CA TYR A 81 5.23 8.51 -2.30
C TYR A 81 6.69 8.20 -2.62
N THR A 82 6.95 7.71 -3.82
CA THR A 82 8.27 7.20 -4.28
C THR A 82 8.87 8.05 -5.40
N LYS A 83 8.13 9.06 -5.88
CA LYS A 83 8.54 10.02 -6.90
C LYS A 83 8.17 11.44 -6.47
#